data_AF-A0AAE1XQG2-F1
#
_entry.id   AF-A0AAE1XQG2-F1
#
_cell.length_a   1.000
_cell.length_b   1.000
_cell.length_c   1.000
_cell.angle_alpha   90.00
_cell.angle_beta   90.00
_cell.angle_gamma   90.00
#
_symmetry.space_group_name_H-M   'P 1'
#
loop_
_entity.id
_entity.type
_entity.pdbx_description
1 polymer ?
#
loop_
_entity_poly.entity_id
_entity_poly.type
_entity_poly.pdbx_seq_one_letter_code
_entity_poly.pdbx_strand_id
1 'polypeptide(L)'
;MSLSSASASASATIPTTKPFSSSAALSSSFLLRLPLKRLSALSLNASSSKPPVISASMEAGVGVMGTKLGMMSYFDSSGTVIPVTVVGFREGNIVTQVKTEATDGYDAVQVGYRRVRDRKLTKPELGHLEKSGIIPLRHLQEFRLQSVEGFEPNQRLQVQELFNEGDLVDVSGTTIGKGFQGGIKRHNFKRGLMTHGSKSHRQLGSIGAGTTPGRVYKGKKMPGRMGGTKTKIRKLKIIKIDNELNVVMINGALPGKPGNLLRITPAKIVGKNIPKN
;
A
#
# COMPACT_ATOMS: atom_id res chain seq x y z
N MET A 1 27.75 -64.97 25.53
CA MET A 1 27.25 -66.34 25.29
C MET A 1 26.22 -66.27 24.17
N SER A 2 26.49 -67.05 23.12
CA SER A 2 25.74 -67.33 21.87
C SER A 2 24.23 -67.61 22.08
N LEU A 3 23.31 -67.29 21.17
CA LEU A 3 22.97 -67.94 19.88
C LEU A 3 21.97 -67.00 19.14
N SER A 4 22.06 -66.64 17.85
CA SER A 4 22.00 -67.35 16.54
C SER A 4 20.58 -67.54 15.94
N SER A 5 20.55 -67.64 14.59
CA SER A 5 19.45 -67.74 13.60
C SER A 5 19.03 -66.39 12.97
N ALA A 6 19.36 -65.96 11.74
CA ALA A 6 19.69 -66.53 10.40
C ALA A 6 18.47 -66.82 9.47
N SER A 7 18.34 -66.02 8.40
CA SER A 7 18.03 -66.41 6.99
C SER A 7 17.87 -65.13 6.13
N ALA A 8 18.80 -64.84 5.21
CA ALA A 8 18.81 -65.16 3.77
C ALA A 8 18.00 -64.15 2.92
N SER A 9 18.62 -63.12 2.30
CA SER A 9 19.35 -63.10 1.01
C SER A 9 18.46 -62.77 -0.20
N ALA A 10 18.73 -61.65 -0.88
CA ALA A 10 18.82 -61.55 -2.35
C ALA A 10 19.12 -60.10 -2.79
N SER A 11 20.34 -59.90 -3.28
CA SER A 11 20.81 -58.75 -4.03
C SER A 11 20.49 -58.92 -5.53
N ALA A 12 20.04 -57.87 -6.22
CA ALA A 12 20.19 -57.78 -7.67
C ALA A 12 20.36 -56.32 -8.10
N THR A 13 21.43 -56.08 -8.83
CA THR A 13 21.93 -54.79 -9.31
C THR A 13 22.08 -54.86 -10.83
N ILE A 14 21.75 -53.73 -11.52
CA ILE A 14 22.32 -53.25 -12.81
C ILE A 14 21.78 -53.97 -14.10
N PRO A 15 21.78 -53.40 -15.35
CA PRO A 15 22.21 -52.09 -15.88
C PRO A 15 21.24 -51.32 -16.81
N THR A 16 21.68 -50.09 -17.11
CA THR A 16 21.39 -49.18 -18.23
C THR A 16 21.74 -49.71 -19.63
N THR A 17 20.90 -49.44 -20.65
CA THR A 17 21.32 -49.39 -22.07
C THR A 17 20.45 -48.44 -22.93
N LYS A 18 21.09 -47.49 -23.62
CA LYS A 18 20.70 -46.83 -24.89
C LYS A 18 21.92 -46.96 -25.82
N PRO A 19 21.88 -46.68 -27.14
CA PRO A 19 20.78 -46.56 -28.10
C PRO A 19 20.99 -47.46 -29.34
N PHE A 20 20.01 -47.57 -30.26
CA PHE A 20 20.26 -48.10 -31.61
C PHE A 20 19.55 -47.27 -32.68
N SER A 21 20.35 -46.82 -33.66
CA SER A 21 19.91 -46.22 -34.91
C SER A 21 19.42 -47.30 -35.88
N SER A 22 18.42 -47.01 -36.69
CA SER A 22 18.32 -47.62 -38.01
C SER A 22 17.68 -46.67 -39.01
N SER A 23 18.40 -46.52 -40.12
CA SER A 23 18.02 -45.90 -41.37
C SER A 23 17.10 -46.83 -42.18
N ALA A 24 16.07 -46.28 -42.82
CA ALA A 24 15.56 -46.84 -44.07
C ALA A 24 14.90 -45.73 -44.88
N ALA A 25 15.47 -45.47 -46.06
CA ALA A 25 14.87 -44.66 -47.11
C ALA A 25 13.93 -45.53 -47.95
N LEU A 26 12.80 -44.98 -48.38
CA LEU A 26 12.14 -45.40 -49.61
C LEU A 26 11.44 -44.22 -50.28
N SER A 27 11.79 -44.07 -51.55
CA SER A 27 11.33 -43.07 -52.51
C SER A 27 9.98 -43.48 -53.08
N SER A 28 9.05 -42.53 -53.24
CA SER A 28 8.35 -42.33 -54.52
C SER A 28 7.54 -41.03 -54.51
N SER A 29 7.90 -40.17 -55.44
CA SER A 29 7.18 -39.00 -55.93
C SER A 29 5.73 -39.29 -56.33
N PHE A 30 4.77 -38.50 -55.84
CA PHE A 30 3.67 -38.04 -56.68
C PHE A 30 3.18 -36.66 -56.24
N LEU A 31 3.32 -35.72 -57.17
CA LEU A 31 2.98 -34.31 -57.04
C LEU A 31 1.46 -34.13 -57.09
N LEU A 32 0.89 -33.53 -56.05
CA LEU A 32 -0.37 -32.76 -56.15
C LEU A 32 -0.25 -31.52 -55.27
N ARG A 33 0.14 -30.44 -55.93
CA ARG A 33 0.40 -29.11 -55.39
C ARG A 33 -0.94 -28.41 -55.15
N LEU A 34 -1.51 -28.59 -53.96
CA LEU A 34 -2.64 -27.77 -53.49
C LEU A 34 -2.14 -26.35 -53.21
N PRO A 35 -2.90 -25.29 -53.57
CA PRO A 35 -2.43 -23.93 -53.40
C PRO A 35 -2.38 -23.59 -51.92
N LEU A 36 -1.19 -23.29 -51.41
CA LEU A 36 -1.02 -22.59 -50.13
C LEU A 36 -1.76 -21.25 -50.25
N LYS A 37 -2.98 -21.18 -49.70
CA LYS A 37 -3.56 -19.91 -49.31
C LYS A 37 -2.65 -19.32 -48.25
N ARG A 38 -1.93 -18.28 -48.68
CA ARG A 38 -1.15 -17.35 -47.88
C ARG A 38 -1.95 -17.02 -46.62
N LEU A 39 -1.64 -17.66 -45.50
CA LEU A 39 -2.07 -17.20 -44.18
C LEU A 39 -1.39 -15.85 -44.00
N SER A 40 -2.13 -14.79 -44.31
CA SER A 40 -1.78 -13.43 -43.93
C SER A 40 -1.43 -13.45 -42.46
N ALA A 41 -0.25 -12.93 -42.14
CA ALA A 41 0.26 -12.78 -40.79
C ALA A 41 -0.87 -12.28 -39.88
N LEU A 42 -1.31 -13.15 -38.96
CA LEU A 42 -2.07 -12.72 -37.81
C LEU A 42 -1.09 -11.83 -37.03
N SER A 43 -1.17 -10.53 -37.28
CA SER A 43 -0.60 -9.51 -36.41
C SER A 43 -1.08 -9.85 -35.01
N LEU A 44 -0.16 -10.34 -34.18
CA LEU A 44 -0.34 -10.33 -32.73
C LEU A 44 -0.59 -8.88 -32.37
N ASN A 45 -1.86 -8.50 -32.26
CA ASN A 45 -2.25 -7.31 -31.55
C ASN A 45 -1.77 -7.55 -30.13
N ALA A 46 -0.55 -7.09 -29.85
CA ALA A 46 -0.11 -6.78 -28.51
C ALA A 46 -1.20 -5.89 -27.96
N SER A 47 -2.07 -6.46 -27.12
CA SER A 47 -3.02 -5.70 -26.35
C SER A 47 -2.20 -4.61 -25.70
N SER A 48 -2.43 -3.35 -26.08
CA SER A 48 -1.81 -2.21 -25.46
C SER A 48 -2.10 -2.34 -23.97
N SER A 49 -1.14 -2.86 -23.21
CA SER A 49 -1.23 -2.95 -21.76
C SER A 49 -1.45 -1.52 -21.34
N LYS A 50 -2.65 -1.22 -20.82
CA LYS A 50 -2.89 0.11 -20.24
C LYS A 50 -1.68 0.40 -19.34
N PRO A 51 -1.01 1.55 -19.50
CA PRO A 51 0.10 1.86 -18.62
C PRO A 51 -0.41 1.68 -17.19
N PRO A 52 0.40 1.09 -16.28
CA PRO A 52 -0.04 0.83 -14.93
C PRO A 52 -0.64 2.13 -14.39
N VAL A 53 -1.90 2.08 -13.95
CA VAL A 53 -2.59 3.28 -13.46
C VAL A 53 -1.82 3.74 -12.22
N ILE A 54 -0.98 4.75 -12.38
CA ILE A 54 -0.15 5.26 -11.29
C ILE A 54 -1.06 5.94 -10.28
N SER A 55 -1.46 5.20 -9.26
CA SER A 55 -2.41 5.65 -8.24
C SER A 55 -1.77 6.59 -7.20
N ALA A 56 -0.44 6.65 -7.13
CA ALA A 56 0.29 7.44 -6.16
C ALA A 56 0.77 8.79 -6.74
N SER A 57 0.40 9.88 -6.06
CA SER A 57 0.98 11.20 -6.28
C SER A 57 2.45 11.22 -5.85
N MET A 58 3.30 11.95 -6.57
CA MET A 58 4.67 12.23 -6.12
C MET A 58 4.69 12.84 -4.72
N GLU A 59 5.59 12.36 -3.88
CA GLU A 59 5.87 12.91 -2.55
C GLU A 59 7.13 13.78 -2.61
N ALA A 60 7.29 14.69 -1.65
CA ALA A 60 8.44 15.61 -1.61
C ALA A 60 9.74 14.94 -1.13
N GLY A 61 9.64 13.75 -0.53
CA GLY A 61 10.75 12.99 0.02
C GLY A 61 10.26 11.67 0.60
N VAL A 62 11.21 10.85 1.06
CA VAL A 62 10.88 9.56 1.67
C VAL A 62 10.19 9.76 3.01
N GLY A 63 9.14 8.97 3.23
CA GLY A 63 8.43 8.94 4.49
C GLY A 63 8.68 7.65 5.27
N VAL A 64 8.15 7.62 6.48
CA VAL A 64 8.18 6.48 7.38
C VAL A 64 6.77 6.06 7.76
N MET A 65 6.62 4.82 8.22
CA MET A 65 5.40 4.35 8.84
C MET A 65 5.55 4.31 10.36
N GLY A 66 4.45 4.59 11.06
CA GLY A 66 4.40 4.63 12.51
C GLY A 66 3.05 4.18 13.05
N THR A 67 2.97 3.94 14.35
CA THR A 67 1.73 3.57 15.03
C THR A 67 1.31 4.71 15.96
N LYS A 68 0.07 5.17 15.85
CA LYS A 68 -0.47 6.15 16.80
C LYS A 68 -0.53 5.52 18.21
N LEU A 69 0.11 6.11 19.21
CA LEU A 69 0.04 5.59 20.59
C LEU A 69 -1.05 6.28 21.41
N GLY A 70 -1.19 7.60 21.26
CA GLY A 70 -2.09 8.38 22.08
C GLY A 70 -1.89 9.87 21.90
N MET A 71 -2.58 10.65 22.70
CA MET A 71 -2.48 12.11 22.70
C MET A 71 -2.24 12.57 24.14
N MET A 72 -1.35 13.54 24.32
CA MET A 72 -1.00 14.13 25.60
C MET A 72 -0.75 15.63 25.44
N SER A 73 -0.55 16.30 26.56
CA SER A 73 -0.16 17.71 26.58
C SER A 73 1.35 17.82 26.77
N TYR A 74 1.99 18.69 25.99
CA TYR A 74 3.41 19.03 26.12
C TYR A 74 3.52 20.49 26.57
N PHE A 75 4.37 20.75 27.57
CA PHE A 75 4.64 22.10 28.04
C PHE A 75 5.91 22.61 27.37
N ASP A 76 5.81 23.74 26.69
CA ASP A 76 6.97 24.43 26.14
C ASP A 76 7.72 25.18 27.26
N SER A 77 8.97 25.53 26.99
CA SER A 77 9.82 26.38 27.85
C SER A 77 9.16 27.70 28.25
N SER A 78 8.29 28.24 27.39
CA SER A 78 7.51 29.46 27.62
C SER A 78 6.26 29.24 28.47
N GLY A 79 6.01 28.02 28.97
CA GLY A 79 4.81 27.67 29.75
C GLY A 79 3.54 27.45 28.91
N THR A 80 3.62 27.51 27.59
CA THR A 80 2.47 27.25 26.70
C THR A 80 2.18 25.75 26.61
N VAL A 81 0.90 25.38 26.69
CA VAL A 81 0.45 23.99 26.58
C VAL A 81 0.12 23.65 25.12
N ILE A 82 0.84 22.69 24.56
CA ILE A 82 0.67 22.22 23.19
C ILE A 82 0.06 20.82 23.19
N PRO A 83 -1.09 20.59 22.55
CA PRO A 83 -1.65 19.25 22.41
C PRO A 83 -0.85 18.45 21.38
N VAL A 84 -0.20 17.37 21.82
CA VAL A 84 0.65 16.53 20.96
C VAL A 84 0.10 15.11 20.83
N THR A 85 0.13 14.57 19.62
CA THR A 85 -0.08 13.14 19.38
C THR A 85 1.27 12.44 19.35
N VAL A 86 1.40 11.39 20.16
CA VAL A 86 2.60 10.54 20.20
C VAL A 86 2.46 9.44 19.15
N VAL A 87 3.45 9.36 18.27
CA VAL A 87 3.61 8.28 17.29
C VAL A 87 4.80 7.43 17.70
N GLY A 88 4.54 6.13 17.90
CA GLY A 88 5.57 5.16 18.23
C GLY A 88 6.01 4.37 17.01
N PHE A 89 7.30 4.12 16.95
CA PHE A 89 7.91 3.27 15.94
C PHE A 89 8.14 1.88 16.51
N ARG A 90 8.05 0.88 15.63
CA ARG A 90 8.31 -0.53 15.93
C ARG A 90 9.38 -1.00 14.97
N GLU A 91 9.99 -2.14 15.26
CA GLU A 91 10.93 -2.79 14.35
C GLU A 91 10.31 -2.92 12.93
N GLY A 92 10.98 -2.30 11.97
CA GLY A 92 10.48 -2.07 10.61
C GLY A 92 11.10 -0.82 9.99
N ASN A 93 10.40 -0.23 9.02
CA ASN A 93 10.87 0.87 8.17
C ASN A 93 12.13 0.50 7.39
N ILE A 94 12.07 -0.64 6.71
CA ILE A 94 13.16 -1.15 5.87
C ILE A 94 12.73 -1.02 4.41
N VAL A 95 13.64 -0.56 3.56
CA VAL A 95 13.44 -0.52 2.12
C VAL A 95 13.36 -1.95 1.59
N THR A 96 12.23 -2.29 0.97
CA THR A 96 11.92 -3.63 0.48
C THR A 96 12.18 -3.80 -1.01
N GLN A 97 11.80 -2.80 -1.79
CA GLN A 97 11.98 -2.78 -3.23
C GLN A 97 12.23 -1.35 -3.70
N VAL A 98 13.13 -1.21 -4.66
CA VAL A 98 13.38 0.03 -5.40
C VAL A 98 12.80 -0.15 -6.80
N LYS A 99 11.95 0.79 -7.23
CA LYS A 99 11.32 0.82 -8.55
C LYS A 99 11.91 1.97 -9.35
N THR A 100 12.24 1.67 -10.59
CA THR A 100 12.85 2.63 -11.53
C THR A 100 11.97 2.81 -12.77
N GLU A 101 12.08 3.97 -13.42
CA GLU A 101 11.35 4.24 -14.67
C GLU A 101 11.52 3.14 -15.73
N ALA A 102 12.72 2.56 -15.84
CA ALA A 102 13.02 1.51 -16.81
C ALA A 102 12.27 0.19 -16.54
N THR A 103 12.00 -0.14 -15.27
CA THR A 103 11.40 -1.42 -14.88
C THR A 103 9.89 -1.31 -14.70
N ASP A 104 9.43 -0.29 -13.98
CA ASP A 104 8.04 -0.13 -13.52
C ASP A 104 7.33 1.07 -14.17
N GLY A 105 8.04 1.91 -14.94
CA GLY A 105 7.49 3.11 -15.57
C GLY A 105 7.34 4.32 -14.63
N TYR A 106 7.87 4.23 -13.40
CA TYR A 106 7.96 5.34 -12.45
C TYR A 106 8.98 5.06 -11.34
N ASP A 107 9.45 6.14 -10.73
CA ASP A 107 10.40 6.11 -9.63
C ASP A 107 9.72 6.06 -8.25
N ALA A 108 9.99 5.00 -7.49
CA ALA A 108 9.47 4.85 -6.13
C ALA A 108 10.30 3.91 -5.25
N VAL A 109 10.21 4.15 -3.95
CA VAL A 109 10.77 3.28 -2.91
C VAL A 109 9.62 2.61 -2.15
N GLN A 110 9.64 1.28 -2.06
CA GLN A 110 8.74 0.50 -1.23
C GLN A 110 9.36 0.28 0.15
N VAL A 111 8.65 0.68 1.20
CA VAL A 111 9.09 0.53 2.59
C VAL A 111 8.16 -0.42 3.32
N GLY A 112 8.73 -1.33 4.10
CA GLY A 112 7.99 -2.27 4.94
C GLY A 112 7.98 -1.87 6.42
N TYR A 113 6.87 -2.12 7.12
CA TYR A 113 6.70 -1.81 8.55
C TYR A 113 5.99 -2.92 9.31
N ARG A 114 6.30 -2.97 10.61
CA ARG A 114 5.77 -3.91 11.61
C ARG A 114 6.19 -5.35 11.34
N ARG A 115 7.22 -5.81 12.06
CA ARG A 115 7.61 -7.22 12.08
C ARG A 115 6.47 -8.15 12.51
N VAL A 116 6.36 -9.30 11.85
CA VAL A 116 5.38 -10.35 12.15
C VAL A 116 6.07 -11.71 12.07
N ARG A 117 5.55 -12.73 12.77
CA ARG A 117 6.02 -14.12 12.63
C ARG A 117 5.73 -14.65 11.22
N ASP A 118 6.68 -15.37 10.62
CA ASP A 118 6.63 -15.89 9.23
C ASP A 118 5.31 -16.60 8.91
N ARG A 119 4.82 -17.45 9.82
CA ARG A 119 3.58 -18.23 9.65
C ARG A 119 2.31 -17.39 9.43
N LYS A 120 2.35 -16.08 9.70
CA LYS A 120 1.20 -15.16 9.51
C LYS A 120 1.20 -14.50 8.13
N LEU A 121 2.32 -14.59 7.39
CA LEU A 121 2.41 -14.09 6.02
C LEU A 121 2.08 -15.20 5.04
N THR A 122 1.59 -14.80 3.87
CA THR A 122 1.36 -15.74 2.77
C THR A 122 2.67 -16.05 2.04
N LYS A 123 2.75 -17.22 1.38
CA LYS A 123 3.96 -17.64 0.67
C LYS A 123 4.48 -16.61 -0.36
N PRO A 124 3.63 -15.95 -1.17
CA PRO A 124 4.10 -14.92 -2.10
C PRO A 124 4.69 -13.70 -1.41
N GLU A 125 4.11 -13.26 -0.28
CA GLU A 125 4.63 -12.13 0.50
C GLU A 125 5.99 -12.47 1.12
N LEU A 126 6.16 -13.71 1.61
CA LEU A 126 7.44 -14.18 2.13
C LEU A 126 8.52 -14.22 1.04
N GLY A 127 8.23 -14.82 -0.13
CA GLY A 127 9.19 -14.87 -1.23
C GLY A 127 9.61 -13.48 -1.72
N HIS A 128 8.70 -12.49 -1.69
CA HIS A 128 9.01 -11.09 -2.01
C HIS A 128 10.02 -10.49 -1.02
N LEU A 129 9.85 -10.73 0.28
CA LEU A 129 10.75 -10.20 1.32
C LEU A 129 12.08 -10.96 1.39
N GLU A 130 12.06 -12.27 1.15
CA GLU A 130 13.25 -13.12 1.09
C GLU A 130 14.18 -12.75 -0.06
N LYS A 131 13.63 -12.33 -1.21
CA LYS A 131 14.41 -11.84 -2.35
C LYS A 131 15.34 -10.69 -1.97
N SER A 132 14.89 -9.82 -1.06
CA SER A 132 15.67 -8.69 -0.55
C SER A 132 16.42 -9.00 0.75
N GLY A 133 16.31 -10.23 1.27
CA GLY A 133 16.95 -10.65 2.53
C GLY A 133 16.37 -10.00 3.78
N ILE A 134 15.10 -9.59 3.76
CA ILE A 134 14.48 -8.77 4.81
C ILE A 134 13.63 -9.62 5.76
N ILE A 135 13.54 -9.18 7.00
CA ILE A 135 12.62 -9.74 7.99
C ILE A 135 11.14 -9.73 7.51
N PRO A 136 10.31 -10.65 8.00
CA PRO A 136 8.86 -10.67 7.72
C PRO A 136 8.15 -9.39 8.23
N LEU A 137 7.61 -8.58 7.31
CA LEU A 137 6.94 -7.31 7.60
C LEU A 137 5.46 -7.35 7.18
N ARG A 138 4.57 -6.69 7.94
CA ARG A 138 3.11 -6.74 7.70
C ARG A 138 2.62 -5.78 6.63
N HIS A 139 3.16 -4.57 6.65
CA HIS A 139 2.63 -3.45 5.89
C HIS A 139 3.68 -2.99 4.91
N LEU A 140 3.34 -2.94 3.62
CA LEU A 140 4.19 -2.41 2.56
C LEU A 140 3.52 -1.14 2.02
N GLN A 141 4.28 -0.06 1.90
CA GLN A 141 3.81 1.18 1.29
C GLN A 141 4.88 1.77 0.38
N GLU A 142 4.45 2.37 -0.73
CA GLU A 142 5.32 3.03 -1.68
C GLU A 142 5.37 4.55 -1.45
N PHE A 143 6.56 5.12 -1.60
CA PHE A 143 6.82 6.54 -1.68
C PHE A 143 7.34 6.84 -3.09
N ARG A 144 6.53 7.54 -3.86
CA ARG A 144 6.90 7.97 -5.22
C ARG A 144 7.78 9.22 -5.12
N LEU A 145 8.94 9.19 -5.74
CA LEU A 145 9.95 10.25 -5.69
C LEU A 145 10.21 10.78 -7.10
N GLN A 146 11.04 11.83 -7.18
CA GLN A 146 11.54 12.34 -8.46
C GLN A 146 12.85 11.67 -8.88
N SER A 147 13.68 11.27 -7.92
CA SER A 147 14.86 10.44 -8.13
C SER A 147 14.94 9.44 -6.97
N VAL A 148 15.43 8.23 -7.27
CA VAL A 148 15.60 7.13 -6.32
C VAL A 148 17.07 6.84 -6.02
N GLU A 149 17.97 7.68 -6.52
CA GLU A 149 19.41 7.55 -6.28
C GLU A 149 19.71 7.61 -4.77
N GLY A 150 20.48 6.65 -4.27
CA GLY A 150 20.86 6.55 -2.86
C GLY A 150 19.96 5.65 -1.99
N PHE A 151 18.96 4.98 -2.58
CA PHE A 151 18.20 3.94 -1.88
C PHE A 151 18.56 2.54 -2.36
N GLU A 152 18.88 1.67 -1.40
CA GLU A 152 19.15 0.26 -1.66
C GLU A 152 18.14 -0.64 -0.94
N PRO A 153 17.79 -1.81 -1.52
CA PRO A 153 17.02 -2.80 -0.79
C PRO A 153 17.75 -3.22 0.50
N ASN A 154 17.00 -3.48 1.57
CA ASN A 154 17.49 -3.78 2.91
C ASN A 154 18.11 -2.59 3.69
N GLN A 155 18.07 -1.37 3.13
CA GLN A 155 18.42 -0.16 3.88
C GLN A 155 17.37 0.14 4.97
N ARG A 156 17.82 0.44 6.19
CA ARG A 156 16.95 0.86 7.29
C ARG A 156 16.77 2.38 7.27
N LEU A 157 15.52 2.82 7.38
CA LEU A 157 15.16 4.23 7.45
C LEU A 157 14.96 4.63 8.91
N GLN A 158 15.95 5.31 9.48
CA GLN A 158 15.85 5.85 10.82
C GLN A 158 15.04 7.15 10.82
N VAL A 159 14.18 7.32 11.82
CA VAL A 159 13.30 8.49 11.91
C VAL A 159 14.10 9.78 12.16
N GLN A 160 15.21 9.66 12.90
CA GLN A 160 16.09 10.75 13.29
C GLN A 160 16.83 11.37 12.10
N GLU A 161 17.20 10.55 11.12
CA GLU A 161 17.90 10.98 9.92
C GLU A 161 16.96 11.70 8.93
N LEU A 162 15.67 11.40 9.00
CA LEU A 162 14.66 11.90 8.05
C LEU A 162 13.89 13.13 8.54
N PHE A 163 13.79 13.32 9.85
CA PHE A 163 12.98 14.38 10.44
C PHE A 163 13.73 15.07 11.57
N ASN A 164 13.69 16.39 11.56
CA ASN A 164 14.20 17.23 12.63
C ASN A 164 13.06 17.89 13.41
N GLU A 165 13.39 18.39 14.60
CA GLU A 165 12.44 19.18 15.39
C GLU A 165 12.06 20.47 14.66
N GLY A 166 10.77 20.78 14.64
CA GLY A 166 10.24 21.94 13.94
C GLY A 166 9.85 21.70 12.47
N ASP A 167 10.20 20.55 11.90
CA ASP A 167 9.85 20.22 10.52
C ASP A 167 8.32 20.10 10.32
N LEU A 168 7.89 20.43 9.10
CA LEU A 168 6.51 20.26 8.67
C LEU A 168 6.33 18.90 8.01
N VAL A 169 5.36 18.14 8.51
CA VAL A 169 5.02 16.81 8.02
C VAL A 169 3.55 16.70 7.60
N ASP A 170 3.31 15.85 6.62
CA ASP A 170 1.98 15.40 6.23
C ASP A 170 1.75 13.98 6.77
N VAL A 171 0.69 13.80 7.56
CA VAL A 171 0.36 12.50 8.17
C VAL A 171 -0.88 11.93 7.52
N SER A 172 -0.75 10.73 6.96
CA SER A 172 -1.85 9.97 6.40
C SER A 172 -2.18 8.73 7.22
N GLY A 173 -3.47 8.44 7.38
CA GLY A 173 -3.93 7.23 8.05
C GLY A 173 -5.41 6.97 7.81
N THR A 174 -5.88 5.84 8.31
CA THR A 174 -7.29 5.45 8.26
C THR A 174 -8.10 6.16 9.34
N THR A 175 -9.19 6.82 8.94
CA THR A 175 -10.10 7.50 9.87
C THR A 175 -10.98 6.53 10.62
N ILE A 176 -11.54 6.98 11.75
CA ILE A 176 -12.49 6.19 12.54
C ILE A 176 -13.75 5.93 11.70
N GLY A 177 -14.09 4.66 11.51
CA GLY A 177 -15.35 4.25 10.88
C GLY A 177 -16.54 4.61 11.77
N LYS A 178 -17.51 5.34 11.22
CA LYS A 178 -18.76 5.68 11.92
C LYS A 178 -19.94 4.81 11.45
N GLY A 179 -19.73 3.83 10.56
CA GLY A 179 -20.81 3.01 9.99
C GLY A 179 -21.69 3.78 9.00
N PHE A 180 -22.93 3.33 8.80
CA PHE A 180 -23.92 4.01 7.96
C PHE A 180 -24.47 5.23 8.69
N GLN A 181 -24.29 6.42 8.11
CA GLN A 181 -24.66 7.70 8.73
C GLN A 181 -25.67 8.46 7.88
N GLY A 182 -26.60 9.15 8.56
CA GLY A 182 -27.63 10.00 7.97
C GLY A 182 -27.07 11.29 7.34
N GLY A 183 -27.92 12.01 6.60
CA GLY A 183 -27.53 13.26 5.90
C GLY A 183 -26.99 14.35 6.82
N ILE A 184 -27.56 14.50 8.02
CA ILE A 184 -27.12 15.48 9.01
C ILE A 184 -25.67 15.21 9.44
N LYS A 185 -25.34 13.99 9.86
CA LYS A 185 -23.99 13.68 10.40
C LYS A 185 -22.94 13.53 9.31
N ARG A 186 -23.32 13.08 8.11
CA ARG A 186 -22.39 12.85 6.99
C ARG A 186 -22.09 14.12 6.20
N HIS A 187 -23.12 14.94 5.96
CA HIS A 187 -23.07 16.10 5.05
C HIS A 187 -23.39 17.43 5.74
N ASN A 188 -23.55 17.44 7.06
CA ASN A 188 -23.87 18.62 7.86
C ASN A 188 -25.18 19.31 7.42
N PHE A 189 -26.17 18.54 6.97
CA PHE A 189 -27.49 19.07 6.66
C PHE A 189 -28.16 19.67 7.90
N LYS A 190 -28.94 20.74 7.68
CA LYS A 190 -29.78 21.32 8.73
C LYS A 190 -30.88 20.32 9.12
N ARG A 191 -31.40 20.49 10.32
CA ARG A 191 -32.52 19.73 10.88
C ARG A 191 -33.81 20.54 10.68
N GLY A 192 -34.93 19.87 10.45
CA GLY A 192 -36.25 20.50 10.43
C GLY A 192 -36.70 20.99 11.82
N LEU A 193 -37.80 21.75 11.84
CA LEU A 193 -38.43 22.21 13.08
C LEU A 193 -38.86 21.02 13.96
N MET A 194 -38.76 21.19 15.27
CA MET A 194 -39.10 20.15 16.26
C MET A 194 -40.53 20.26 16.78
N THR A 195 -41.12 21.45 16.74
CA THR A 195 -42.46 21.77 17.20
C THR A 195 -43.33 22.24 16.04
N HIS A 196 -44.53 22.78 16.34
CA HIS A 196 -45.48 23.34 15.36
C HIS A 196 -45.90 22.36 14.25
N GLY A 197 -46.16 21.09 14.63
CA GLY A 197 -46.76 20.10 13.73
C GLY A 197 -45.83 19.54 12.64
N SER A 198 -44.53 19.85 12.67
CA SER A 198 -43.55 19.28 11.73
C SER A 198 -43.46 17.76 11.85
N LYS A 199 -43.63 17.04 10.73
CA LYS A 199 -43.44 15.58 10.66
C LYS A 199 -42.02 15.19 10.22
N SER A 200 -41.20 16.16 9.80
CA SER A 200 -39.90 15.94 9.19
C SER A 200 -38.80 16.62 10.01
N HIS A 201 -38.21 15.88 10.93
CA HIS A 201 -37.18 16.42 11.81
C HIS A 201 -35.77 16.20 11.25
N ARG A 202 -35.42 14.95 10.95
CA ARG A 202 -34.06 14.54 10.55
C ARG A 202 -33.98 13.96 9.13
N GLN A 203 -35.04 14.11 8.37
CA GLN A 203 -35.08 13.65 6.98
C GLN A 203 -34.19 14.54 6.09
N LEU A 204 -33.98 14.11 4.85
CA LEU A 204 -33.12 14.83 3.90
C LEU A 204 -33.79 16.09 3.32
N GLY A 205 -35.11 16.16 3.30
CA GLY A 205 -35.87 17.10 2.47
C GLY A 205 -35.96 16.63 1.02
N SER A 206 -36.29 17.55 0.11
CA SER A 206 -36.41 17.22 -1.32
C SER A 206 -35.06 16.82 -1.94
N ILE A 207 -35.10 15.79 -2.80
CA ILE A 207 -33.93 15.25 -3.51
C ILE A 207 -33.85 15.69 -4.98
N GLY A 208 -34.84 16.43 -5.48
CA GLY A 208 -34.93 16.88 -6.88
C GLY A 208 -35.90 18.06 -7.09
N ALA A 209 -35.92 18.59 -8.31
CA ALA A 209 -36.73 19.78 -8.65
C ALA A 209 -38.20 19.46 -9.01
N GLY A 210 -38.47 18.32 -9.66
CA GLY A 210 -39.80 17.95 -10.16
C GLY A 210 -39.75 17.34 -11.57
N THR A 211 -40.65 17.74 -12.46
CA THR A 211 -40.85 17.20 -13.82
C THR A 211 -39.60 17.25 -14.69
N THR A 212 -38.92 18.41 -14.76
CA THR A 212 -37.64 18.56 -15.44
C THR A 212 -36.58 18.79 -14.37
N PRO A 213 -35.53 17.95 -14.23
CA PRO A 213 -35.01 16.91 -15.14
C PRO A 213 -35.61 15.50 -14.98
N GLY A 214 -36.62 15.29 -14.12
CA GLY A 214 -37.28 13.98 -13.93
C GLY A 214 -36.40 12.88 -13.33
N ARG A 215 -35.20 13.23 -12.85
CA ARG A 215 -34.24 12.29 -12.24
C ARG A 215 -33.40 12.96 -11.16
N VAL A 216 -32.84 12.15 -10.26
CA VAL A 216 -31.86 12.63 -9.27
C VAL A 216 -30.48 12.75 -9.91
N TYR A 217 -29.79 13.86 -9.67
CA TYR A 217 -28.43 14.08 -10.17
C TYR A 217 -27.43 13.10 -9.54
N LYS A 218 -26.47 12.64 -10.34
CA LYS A 218 -25.33 11.82 -9.86
C LYS A 218 -24.51 12.63 -8.85
N GLY A 219 -24.00 11.97 -7.81
CA GLY A 219 -23.23 12.64 -6.74
C GLY A 219 -24.08 13.47 -5.77
N LYS A 220 -25.41 13.43 -5.86
CA LYS A 220 -26.29 14.05 -4.86
C LYS A 220 -25.96 13.51 -3.47
N LYS A 221 -25.71 14.43 -2.53
CA LYS A 221 -25.37 14.12 -1.14
C LYS A 221 -26.51 13.35 -0.46
N MET A 222 -26.24 12.08 -0.16
CA MET A 222 -27.19 11.12 0.45
C MET A 222 -26.54 10.38 1.64
N PRO A 223 -27.34 9.77 2.52
CA PRO A 223 -26.84 8.94 3.62
C PRO A 223 -25.97 7.79 3.11
N GLY A 224 -25.10 7.27 3.96
CA GLY A 224 -24.20 6.18 3.59
C GLY A 224 -23.05 6.02 4.56
N ARG A 225 -22.12 5.11 4.23
CA ARG A 225 -20.94 4.84 5.05
C ARG A 225 -20.10 6.11 5.24
N MET A 226 -19.72 6.41 6.48
CA MET A 226 -18.89 7.55 6.85
C MET A 226 -17.65 7.09 7.63
N GLY A 227 -16.48 7.64 7.28
CA GLY A 227 -15.20 7.28 7.89
C GLY A 227 -14.69 5.90 7.48
N GLY A 228 -13.59 5.46 8.08
CA GLY A 228 -12.91 4.22 7.68
C GLY A 228 -12.16 4.36 6.37
N THR A 229 -11.92 5.60 5.92
CA THR A 229 -11.22 5.93 4.68
C THR A 229 -9.86 6.54 4.99
N LYS A 230 -8.93 6.48 4.03
CA LYS A 230 -7.62 7.14 4.13
C LYS A 230 -7.81 8.66 4.08
N THR A 231 -7.15 9.36 4.97
CA THR A 231 -7.13 10.84 5.01
C THR A 231 -5.70 11.28 5.28
N LYS A 232 -5.32 12.45 4.75
CA LYS A 232 -4.01 13.09 4.97
C LYS A 232 -4.26 14.44 5.65
N ILE A 233 -3.71 14.63 6.84
CA ILE A 233 -3.66 15.92 7.53
C ILE A 233 -2.33 16.55 7.18
N ARG A 234 -2.36 17.81 6.74
CA ARG A 234 -1.20 18.46 6.13
C ARG A 234 -0.57 19.49 7.05
N LYS A 235 0.74 19.73 6.86
CA LYS A 235 1.50 20.79 7.54
C LYS A 235 1.41 20.73 9.08
N LEU A 236 1.58 19.54 9.64
CA LEU A 236 1.72 19.38 11.09
C LEU A 236 3.19 19.61 11.48
N LYS A 237 3.42 20.24 12.63
CA LYS A 237 4.77 20.51 13.14
C LYS A 237 5.23 19.38 14.06
N ILE A 238 6.47 18.93 13.89
CA ILE A 238 7.14 18.07 14.87
C ILE A 238 7.58 18.92 16.04
N ILE A 239 7.18 18.54 17.26
CA ILE A 239 7.53 19.28 18.47
C ILE A 239 8.82 18.74 19.08
N LYS A 240 8.93 17.41 19.21
CA LYS A 240 10.06 16.74 19.83
C LYS A 240 10.24 15.34 19.27
N ILE A 241 11.48 14.87 19.23
CA ILE A 241 11.84 13.50 18.87
C ILE A 241 12.58 12.87 20.05
N ASP A 242 12.07 11.76 20.58
CA ASP A 242 12.74 11.03 21.66
C ASP A 242 13.35 9.72 21.12
N ASN A 243 14.67 9.67 21.14
CA ASN A 243 15.45 8.57 20.54
C ASN A 243 15.46 7.30 21.40
N GLU A 244 15.47 7.46 22.73
CA GLU A 244 15.47 6.33 23.67
C GLU A 244 14.20 5.48 23.53
N LEU A 245 13.05 6.15 23.41
CA LEU A 245 11.75 5.49 23.30
C LEU A 245 11.33 5.24 21.85
N ASN A 246 12.10 5.74 20.87
CA ASN A 246 11.75 5.75 19.44
C ASN A 246 10.32 6.27 19.20
N VAL A 247 10.04 7.46 19.70
CA VAL A 247 8.75 8.15 19.53
C VAL A 247 8.93 9.55 18.95
N VAL A 248 7.92 9.99 18.20
CA VAL A 248 7.83 11.36 17.69
C VAL A 248 6.56 12.01 18.21
N MET A 249 6.70 13.22 18.71
CA MET A 249 5.59 14.06 19.17
C MET A 249 5.20 15.06 18.08
N ILE A 250 4.00 14.90 17.54
CA ILE A 250 3.47 15.76 16.46
C ILE A 250 2.37 16.63 17.04
N ASN A 251 2.39 17.93 16.71
CA ASN A 251 1.34 18.86 17.12
C ASN A 251 -0.02 18.47 16.51
N GLY A 252 -1.06 18.48 17.35
CA GLY A 252 -2.44 18.33 16.93
C GLY A 252 -2.92 16.88 16.84
N ALA A 253 -4.08 16.71 16.20
CA ALA A 253 -4.76 15.42 16.12
C ALA A 253 -4.37 14.64 14.85
N LEU A 254 -4.07 13.35 15.01
CA LEU A 254 -3.83 12.42 13.90
C LEU A 254 -5.04 11.51 13.63
N PRO A 255 -5.24 11.01 12.39
CA PRO A 255 -6.41 10.19 12.07
C PRO A 255 -6.38 8.83 12.79
N GLY A 256 -7.56 8.38 13.22
CA GLY A 256 -7.75 7.07 13.86
C GLY A 256 -7.51 7.05 15.37
N LYS A 257 -7.73 5.88 15.96
CA LYS A 257 -7.50 5.58 17.37
C LYS A 257 -6.05 5.10 17.60
N PRO A 258 -5.58 5.00 18.86
CA PRO A 258 -4.35 4.29 19.19
C PRO A 258 -4.27 2.91 18.51
N GLY A 259 -3.07 2.51 18.07
CA GLY A 259 -2.83 1.28 17.31
C GLY A 259 -3.01 1.40 15.79
N ASN A 260 -3.47 2.54 15.29
CA ASN A 260 -3.65 2.78 13.86
C ASN A 260 -2.30 2.97 13.14
N LEU A 261 -2.20 2.45 11.92
CA LEU A 261 -1.06 2.65 11.04
C LEU A 261 -1.11 4.06 10.45
N LEU A 262 -0.01 4.79 10.58
CA LEU A 262 0.18 6.11 10.01
C LEU A 262 1.36 6.10 9.03
N ARG A 263 1.24 6.91 7.98
CA ARG A 263 2.28 7.24 7.02
C ARG A 263 2.66 8.69 7.25
N ILE A 264 3.91 8.96 7.55
CA ILE A 264 4.45 10.29 7.82
C ILE A 264 5.41 10.62 6.68
N THR A 265 5.13 11.70 5.96
CA THR A 265 5.97 12.19 4.87
C THR A 265 6.35 13.65 5.12
N PRO A 266 7.49 14.13 4.62
CA PRO A 266 7.77 15.56 4.54
C PRO A 266 6.60 16.30 3.88
N ALA A 267 6.30 17.52 4.34
CA ALA A 267 5.14 18.26 3.87
C ALA A 267 5.22 18.56 2.37
N LYS A 268 4.16 18.19 1.64
CA LYS A 268 4.04 18.43 0.21
C LYS A 268 3.58 19.88 -0.01
N ILE A 269 4.51 20.78 -0.34
CA ILE A 269 4.24 22.19 -0.66
C ILE A 269 4.29 22.43 -2.17
N VAL A 270 3.14 22.78 -2.75
CA VAL A 270 2.99 23.07 -4.19
C VAL A 270 3.85 24.27 -4.58
N GLY A 271 4.60 24.14 -5.67
CA GLY A 271 5.47 25.20 -6.21
C GLY A 271 6.84 25.32 -5.55
N LYS A 272 7.12 24.54 -4.49
CA LYS A 272 8.45 24.50 -3.83
C LYS A 272 9.13 23.14 -3.97
N ASN A 273 8.51 22.08 -3.45
CA ASN A 273 9.18 20.79 -3.25
C ASN A 273 8.68 19.69 -4.20
N ILE A 274 7.93 20.07 -5.24
CA ILE A 274 7.25 19.14 -6.15
C ILE A 274 7.30 19.78 -7.53
N PRO A 275 7.39 18.98 -8.61
CA PRO A 275 7.14 19.49 -9.95
C PRO A 275 5.82 20.26 -10.03
N LYS A 276 5.80 21.29 -10.88
CA LYS A 276 4.65 22.20 -11.01
C LYS A 276 3.37 21.47 -11.43
N ASN A 277 3.52 20.40 -12.21
CA ASN A 277 2.44 19.56 -12.75
C ASN A 277 2.72 18.08 -12.46
#